data_AF-A0A2J7PQD7-F1
#
_entry.id   AF-A0A2J7PQD7-F1
#
_cell.length_a   1.000
_cell.length_b   1.000
_cell.length_c   1.000
_cell.angle_alpha   90.00
_cell.angle_beta   90.00
_cell.angle_gamma   90.00
#
_symmetry.space_group_name_H-M   'P 1'
#
loop_
_entity.id
_entity.type
_entity.pdbx_description
1 polymer ?
#
loop_
_entity_poly.entity_id
_entity_poly.type
_entity_poly.pdbx_seq_one_letter_code
_entity_poly.pdbx_strand_id
1 'polypeptide(L)'
;MAKWGEGDPRWIVEERPDATNVNNWHWTEKNACGWSMEKLKDLLNNLRIENDIAKCRITEVQKCEGEAVANNRKGKLIFFYEWDIVLKWTGKLRGGEQEAEGTVNIPNLSEENDISEVDVVVTVNNSNPEADKLKEFLAKDGKKVIREQLKKYIVALKE
;
A
#
# COMPACT_ATOMS: atom_id res chain seq x y z
N MET A 1 -26.33 32.35 40.84
CA MET A 1 -26.99 32.78 39.59
C MET A 1 -26.11 33.84 38.96
N ALA A 2 -25.61 33.62 37.74
CA ALA A 2 -24.81 34.62 37.03
C ALA A 2 -25.68 35.81 36.65
N LYS A 3 -25.16 37.04 36.78
CA LYS A 3 -25.90 38.27 36.45
C LYS A 3 -25.98 38.43 34.93
N TRP A 4 -27.15 38.80 34.43
CA TRP A 4 -27.37 39.09 33.02
C TRP A 4 -26.47 40.25 32.56
N GLY A 5 -25.57 39.98 31.61
CA GLY A 5 -24.63 40.96 31.06
C GLY A 5 -23.19 40.89 31.58
N GLU A 6 -22.91 40.09 32.63
CA GLU A 6 -21.55 39.77 33.07
C GLU A 6 -21.26 38.31 32.71
N GLY A 7 -20.56 38.10 31.59
CA GLY A 7 -20.07 36.77 31.23
C GLY A 7 -19.14 36.25 32.33
N ASP A 8 -19.44 35.08 32.90
CA ASP A 8 -18.61 34.46 33.93
C ASP A 8 -17.19 34.26 33.35
N PRO A 9 -16.12 34.76 33.99
CA PRO A 9 -14.75 34.63 33.49
C PRO A 9 -14.28 33.18 33.37
N ARG A 10 -14.98 32.20 33.96
CA ARG A 10 -14.74 30.77 33.71
C ARG A 10 -15.22 30.29 32.34
N TRP A 11 -16.08 31.06 31.67
CA TRP A 11 -16.75 30.72 30.41
C TRP A 11 -16.31 31.63 29.25
N ILE A 12 -15.14 32.26 29.37
CA ILE A 12 -14.51 32.96 28.26
C ILE A 12 -14.03 31.92 27.24
N VAL A 13 -14.79 31.72 26.17
CA VAL A 13 -14.30 31.10 24.94
C VAL A 13 -13.50 32.16 24.19
N GLU A 14 -12.30 32.44 24.69
CA GLU A 14 -11.33 33.24 23.95
C GLU A 14 -10.82 32.40 22.78
N GLU A 15 -11.00 32.90 21.56
CA GLU A 15 -10.31 32.39 20.39
C GLU A 15 -8.80 32.57 20.63
N ARG A 16 -8.12 31.47 20.91
CA ARG A 16 -6.67 31.55 21.14
C ARG A 16 -5.97 31.86 19.81
N PRO A 17 -5.06 32.84 19.79
CA PRO A 17 -4.35 33.24 18.57
C PRO A 17 -3.37 32.16 18.06
N ASP A 18 -3.09 31.12 18.85
CA ASP A 18 -2.15 30.05 18.53
C ASP A 18 -2.79 28.86 17.79
N ALA A 19 -4.13 28.83 17.65
CA ALA A 19 -4.91 27.79 16.96
C ALA A 19 -4.41 26.35 17.20
N THR A 20 -3.82 26.11 18.37
CA THR A 20 -3.01 24.92 18.60
C THR A 20 -3.95 23.75 18.86
N ASN A 21 -3.80 22.67 18.09
CA ASN A 21 -4.59 21.45 18.27
C ASN A 21 -4.10 20.66 19.50
N VAL A 22 -4.44 21.16 20.68
CA VAL A 22 -4.07 20.56 21.96
C VAL A 22 -4.66 19.14 22.02
N ASN A 23 -3.81 18.14 22.29
CA ASN A 23 -4.15 16.72 22.38
C ASN A 23 -4.76 16.08 21.12
N ASN A 24 -4.58 16.66 19.92
CA ASN A 24 -5.19 16.18 18.67
C ASN A 24 -6.72 15.97 18.77
N TRP A 25 -7.40 16.88 19.46
CA TRP A 25 -8.86 16.84 19.63
C TRP A 25 -9.60 17.24 18.34
N HIS A 26 -9.01 18.15 17.56
CA HIS A 26 -9.51 18.57 16.26
C HIS A 26 -8.94 17.66 15.15
N TRP A 27 -9.72 17.49 14.08
CA TRP A 27 -9.32 16.70 12.93
C TRP A 27 -8.05 17.27 12.30
N THR A 28 -7.02 16.45 12.18
CA THR A 28 -5.84 16.75 11.37
C THR A 28 -5.62 15.64 10.37
N GLU A 29 -5.53 16.04 9.11
CA GLU A 29 -5.28 15.18 7.98
C GLU A 29 -3.86 15.37 7.49
N LYS A 30 -3.16 14.28 7.19
CA LYS A 30 -1.87 14.29 6.50
C LYS A 30 -1.97 13.43 5.25
N ASN A 31 -1.61 14.02 4.12
CA ASN A 31 -1.43 13.29 2.88
C ASN A 31 -0.22 12.37 3.00
N ALA A 32 -0.43 11.07 2.81
CA ALA A 32 0.61 10.04 2.81
C ALA A 32 0.89 9.50 1.40
N CYS A 33 0.19 9.96 0.35
CA CYS A 33 0.30 9.43 -1.01
C CYS A 33 1.74 9.43 -1.53
N GLY A 34 2.46 10.55 -1.38
CA GLY A 34 3.85 10.67 -1.85
C GLY A 34 4.76 9.62 -1.21
N TRP A 35 4.73 9.54 0.12
CA TRP A 35 5.50 8.58 0.90
C TRP A 35 5.09 7.13 0.56
N SER A 36 3.80 6.85 0.44
CA SER A 36 3.28 5.52 0.14
C SER A 36 3.72 5.03 -1.24
N MET A 37 3.66 5.88 -2.26
CA MET A 37 4.13 5.54 -3.61
C MET A 37 5.63 5.22 -3.60
N GLU A 38 6.45 6.02 -2.91
CA GLU A 38 7.88 5.76 -2.78
C GLU A 38 8.14 4.44 -2.04
N LYS A 39 7.40 4.19 -0.94
CA LYS A 39 7.57 2.99 -0.14
C LYS A 39 7.16 1.72 -0.88
N LEU A 40 6.04 1.76 -1.61
CA LEU A 40 5.58 0.65 -2.45
C LEU A 40 6.59 0.38 -3.58
N LYS A 41 7.16 1.42 -4.19
CA LYS A 41 8.23 1.28 -5.18
C LYS A 41 9.48 0.64 -4.58
N ASP A 42 9.93 1.07 -3.41
CA ASP A 42 11.08 0.50 -2.70
C ASP A 42 10.89 -0.99 -2.37
N LEU A 43 9.70 -1.38 -1.92
CA LEU A 43 9.39 -2.75 -1.52
C LEU A 43 9.19 -3.72 -2.68
N LEU A 44 8.61 -3.26 -3.79
CA LEU A 44 8.21 -4.10 -4.92
C LEU A 44 9.23 -4.10 -6.05
N ASN A 45 9.95 -3.00 -6.26
CA ASN A 45 10.92 -2.92 -7.33
C ASN A 45 12.10 -3.87 -7.05
N ASN A 46 12.55 -4.57 -8.09
CA ASN A 46 13.63 -5.56 -8.00
C ASN A 46 13.36 -6.74 -7.06
N LEU A 47 12.13 -6.94 -6.61
CA LEU A 47 11.72 -8.07 -5.79
C LEU A 47 12.00 -9.38 -6.54
N ARG A 48 12.81 -10.25 -5.94
CA ARG A 48 13.14 -11.57 -6.49
C ARG A 48 12.23 -12.63 -5.89
N ILE A 49 11.66 -13.45 -6.77
CA ILE A 49 10.76 -14.55 -6.43
C ILE A 49 11.37 -15.80 -7.05
N GLU A 50 12.13 -16.55 -6.26
CA GLU A 50 12.88 -17.72 -6.72
C GLU A 50 12.50 -18.94 -5.90
N ASN A 51 12.40 -20.09 -6.57
CA ASN A 51 12.28 -21.41 -5.95
C ASN A 51 13.11 -22.42 -6.75
N ASP A 52 13.01 -23.70 -6.45
CA ASP A 52 13.72 -24.78 -7.16
C ASP A 52 13.26 -24.96 -8.61
N ILE A 53 12.11 -24.41 -8.97
CA ILE A 53 11.48 -24.57 -10.30
C ILE A 53 11.77 -23.36 -11.20
N ALA A 54 11.73 -22.15 -10.65
CA ALA A 54 11.72 -20.91 -11.41
C ALA A 54 12.48 -19.78 -10.71
N LYS A 55 12.93 -18.82 -11.51
CA LYS A 55 13.48 -17.55 -11.05
C LYS A 55 12.74 -16.41 -11.74
N CYS A 56 11.96 -15.67 -10.98
CA CYS A 56 11.25 -14.49 -11.45
C CYS A 56 11.72 -13.26 -10.68
N ARG A 57 11.56 -12.09 -11.29
CA ARG A 57 11.86 -10.80 -10.69
C ARG A 57 10.85 -9.76 -11.16
N ILE A 58 10.42 -8.91 -10.23
CA ILE A 58 9.71 -7.67 -10.56
C ILE A 58 10.73 -6.68 -11.11
N THR A 59 10.53 -6.22 -12.34
CA THR A 59 11.44 -5.30 -13.03
C THR A 59 11.10 -3.84 -12.78
N GLU A 60 9.81 -3.54 -12.68
CA GLU A 60 9.32 -2.17 -12.60
C GLU A 60 7.93 -2.12 -11.96
N VAL A 61 7.67 -1.08 -11.17
CA VAL A 61 6.31 -0.68 -10.81
C VAL A 61 5.79 0.24 -11.93
N GLN A 62 5.03 -0.33 -12.86
CA GLN A 62 4.52 0.40 -14.03
C GLN A 62 3.46 1.42 -13.65
N LYS A 63 2.59 1.06 -12.70
CA LYS A 63 1.48 1.89 -12.23
C LYS A 63 1.33 1.73 -10.72
N CYS A 64 1.08 2.82 -10.03
CA CYS A 64 0.76 2.87 -8.61
C CYS A 64 -0.14 4.08 -8.40
N GLU A 65 -1.43 3.90 -8.63
CA GLU A 65 -2.44 4.95 -8.55
C GLU A 65 -3.38 4.70 -7.38
N GLY A 66 -3.81 5.76 -6.73
CA GLY A 66 -4.64 5.67 -5.54
C GLY A 66 -4.33 6.76 -4.54
N GLU A 67 -4.77 6.56 -3.32
CA GLU A 67 -4.64 7.53 -2.25
C GLU A 67 -4.24 6.89 -0.93
N ALA A 68 -3.57 7.66 -0.09
CA ALA A 68 -3.28 7.31 1.28
C ALA A 68 -3.33 8.55 2.15
N VAL A 69 -4.09 8.48 3.23
CA VAL A 69 -4.33 9.60 4.14
C VAL A 69 -4.25 9.09 5.58
N ALA A 70 -3.47 9.79 6.40
CA ALA A 70 -3.36 9.54 7.83
C ALA A 70 -4.10 10.64 8.60
N ASN A 71 -5.11 10.25 9.37
CA ASN A 71 -5.94 11.14 10.15
C ASN A 71 -5.72 10.92 11.64
N ASN A 72 -5.66 12.00 12.42
CA ASN A 72 -5.68 11.92 13.87
C ASN A 72 -6.97 12.49 14.42
N ARG A 73 -7.68 11.70 15.21
CA ARG A 73 -8.90 12.12 15.91
C ARG A 73 -8.90 11.59 17.33
N LYS A 74 -8.95 12.48 18.33
CA LYS A 74 -8.99 12.12 19.75
C LYS A 74 -7.83 11.18 20.15
N GLY A 75 -6.64 11.41 19.57
CA GLY A 75 -5.46 10.58 19.83
C GLY A 75 -5.47 9.21 19.15
N LYS A 76 -6.45 8.90 18.29
CA LYS A 76 -6.47 7.69 17.46
C LYS A 76 -6.04 8.03 16.04
N LEU A 77 -5.06 7.30 15.53
CA LEU A 77 -4.68 7.33 14.12
C LEU A 77 -5.65 6.47 13.31
N ILE A 78 -6.17 7.04 12.23
CA ILE A 78 -7.07 6.40 11.27
C ILE A 78 -6.41 6.54 9.91
N PHE A 79 -6.22 5.43 9.22
CA PHE A 79 -5.58 5.40 7.92
C PHE A 79 -6.61 4.97 6.88
N PHE A 80 -6.72 5.75 5.82
CA PHE A 80 -7.45 5.38 4.61
C PHE A 80 -6.42 5.21 3.52
N TYR A 81 -6.44 4.09 2.83
CA TYR A 81 -5.60 3.89 1.67
C TYR A 81 -6.31 2.99 0.68
N GLU A 82 -6.11 3.28 -0.60
CA GLU A 82 -6.56 2.47 -1.71
C GLU A 82 -5.50 2.58 -2.80
N TRP A 83 -5.07 1.44 -3.36
CA TRP A 83 -4.05 1.38 -4.40
C TRP A 83 -4.41 0.36 -5.48
N ASP A 84 -4.32 0.84 -6.73
CA ASP A 84 -4.24 0.04 -7.95
C ASP A 84 -2.78 0.01 -8.43
N ILE A 85 -2.18 -1.18 -8.38
CA ILE A 85 -0.76 -1.38 -8.67
C ILE A 85 -0.61 -2.33 -9.85
N VAL A 86 0.18 -1.92 -10.84
CA VAL A 86 0.61 -2.76 -11.96
C VAL A 86 2.12 -2.89 -11.93
N LEU A 87 2.58 -4.13 -11.88
CA LEU A 87 4.00 -4.50 -11.86
C LEU A 87 4.37 -5.19 -13.16
N LYS A 88 5.56 -4.93 -13.68
CA LYS A 88 6.17 -5.75 -14.72
C LYS A 88 7.08 -6.79 -14.09
N TRP A 89 7.07 -8.00 -14.65
CA TRP A 89 7.94 -9.07 -14.20
C TRP A 89 8.61 -9.75 -15.38
N THR A 90 9.81 -10.26 -15.14
CA THR A 90 10.50 -11.19 -16.04
C THR A 90 10.92 -12.42 -15.26
N GLY A 91 11.06 -13.55 -15.93
CA GLY A 91 11.47 -14.78 -15.28
C GLY A 91 11.77 -15.90 -16.24
N LYS A 92 12.47 -16.91 -15.73
CA LYS A 92 12.81 -18.11 -16.47
C LYS A 92 12.72 -19.34 -15.58
N LEU A 93 12.42 -20.48 -16.19
CA LEU A 93 12.49 -21.77 -15.51
C LEU A 93 13.96 -22.12 -15.22
N ARG A 94 14.21 -22.82 -14.11
CA ARG A 94 15.57 -23.34 -13.84
C ARG A 94 15.90 -24.44 -14.84
N GLY A 95 16.93 -24.20 -15.65
CA GLY A 95 17.31 -25.09 -16.76
C GLY A 95 16.60 -24.77 -18.08
N GLY A 96 15.69 -23.79 -18.11
CA GLY A 96 15.14 -23.23 -19.35
C GLY A 96 16.04 -22.15 -19.93
N GLU A 97 16.08 -22.05 -21.25
CA GLU A 97 16.81 -20.99 -21.97
C GLU A 97 15.95 -19.77 -22.25
N GLN A 98 14.62 -19.91 -22.26
CA GLN A 98 13.70 -18.82 -22.61
C GLN A 98 13.32 -18.00 -21.37
N GLU A 99 13.41 -16.68 -21.52
CA GLU A 99 12.85 -15.73 -20.56
C GLU A 99 11.42 -15.39 -20.98
N ALA A 100 10.51 -15.37 -20.02
CA ALA A 100 9.15 -14.89 -20.18
C ALA A 100 8.97 -13.59 -19.41
N GLU A 101 8.05 -12.77 -19.89
CA GLU A 101 7.68 -11.51 -19.29
C GLU A 101 6.16 -11.35 -19.24
N GLY A 102 5.71 -10.48 -18.34
CA GLY A 102 4.30 -10.17 -18.21
C GLY A 102 4.05 -9.12 -17.14
N THR A 103 2.79 -9.05 -16.69
CA THR A 103 2.38 -8.10 -15.66
C THR A 103 1.73 -8.80 -14.46
N VAL A 104 1.81 -8.15 -13.31
CA VAL A 104 1.03 -8.48 -12.11
C VAL A 104 0.15 -7.28 -11.77
N ASN A 105 -1.15 -7.51 -11.71
CA ASN A 105 -2.14 -6.49 -11.33
C ASN A 105 -2.65 -6.75 -9.91
N ILE A 106 -2.71 -5.68 -9.12
CA ILE A 106 -3.19 -5.66 -7.73
C ILE A 106 -4.19 -4.50 -7.65
N PRO A 107 -5.47 -4.74 -7.98
CA PRO A 107 -6.46 -3.67 -8.13
C PRO A 107 -7.13 -3.23 -6.82
N ASN A 108 -7.02 -4.04 -5.74
CA ASN A 108 -7.81 -3.89 -4.53
C ASN A 108 -6.96 -3.90 -3.25
N LEU A 109 -5.81 -3.20 -3.25
CA LEU A 109 -5.09 -2.98 -2.00
C LEU A 109 -5.73 -1.81 -1.24
N SER A 110 -6.58 -2.13 -0.27
CA SER A 110 -7.21 -1.14 0.60
C SER A 110 -7.12 -1.54 2.08
N GLU A 111 -7.54 -0.65 2.95
CA GLU A 111 -7.74 -0.84 4.39
C GLU A 111 -8.96 -1.71 4.74
N GLU A 112 -9.97 -1.77 3.86
CA GLU A 112 -11.17 -2.61 3.99
C GLU A 112 -10.87 -4.07 3.68
N ASN A 113 -9.81 -4.34 2.89
CA ASN A 113 -9.43 -5.68 2.48
C ASN A 113 -8.31 -6.25 3.38
N ASP A 114 -8.52 -7.48 3.85
CA ASP A 114 -7.44 -8.24 4.49
C ASP A 114 -6.34 -8.56 3.47
N ILE A 115 -5.08 -8.52 3.90
CA ILE A 115 -3.93 -8.78 3.03
C ILE A 115 -3.93 -10.20 2.43
N SER A 116 -4.59 -11.14 3.11
CA SER A 116 -4.81 -12.51 2.64
C SER A 116 -5.88 -12.61 1.55
N GLU A 117 -6.69 -11.59 1.36
CA GLU A 117 -7.77 -11.52 0.37
C GLU A 117 -7.36 -10.72 -0.86
N VAL A 118 -6.45 -9.75 -0.72
CA VAL A 118 -5.92 -8.92 -1.83
C VAL A 118 -5.59 -9.75 -3.06
N ASP A 119 -6.20 -9.39 -4.19
CA ASP A 119 -6.05 -10.11 -5.44
C ASP A 119 -4.72 -9.78 -6.10
N VAL A 120 -4.09 -10.82 -6.65
CA VAL A 120 -2.82 -10.73 -7.36
C VAL A 120 -3.00 -11.49 -8.66
N VAL A 121 -3.27 -10.76 -9.74
CA VAL A 121 -3.58 -11.33 -11.05
C VAL A 121 -2.33 -11.28 -11.91
N VAL A 122 -1.79 -12.46 -12.24
CA VAL A 122 -0.59 -12.60 -13.06
C VAL A 122 -0.97 -12.84 -14.51
N THR A 123 -0.37 -12.09 -15.42
CA THR A 123 -0.49 -12.26 -16.87
C THR A 123 0.89 -12.47 -17.50
N VAL A 124 0.89 -13.02 -18.72
CA VAL A 124 2.08 -13.24 -19.56
C VAL A 124 1.85 -12.57 -20.90
N ASN A 125 2.88 -11.92 -21.46
CA ASN A 125 2.76 -11.24 -22.75
C ASN A 125 2.75 -12.24 -23.92
N ASN A 126 3.57 -13.28 -23.83
CA ASN A 126 3.63 -14.37 -24.80
C ASN A 126 3.28 -15.68 -24.12
N SER A 127 2.21 -16.34 -24.59
CA SER A 127 1.82 -17.65 -24.10
C SER A 127 2.69 -18.72 -24.77
N ASN A 128 3.53 -19.35 -23.97
CA ASN A 128 4.27 -20.56 -24.30
C ASN A 128 4.23 -21.50 -23.08
N PRO A 129 4.55 -22.80 -23.22
CA PRO A 129 4.43 -23.75 -22.11
C PRO A 129 5.32 -23.42 -20.90
N GLU A 130 6.41 -22.67 -21.09
CA GLU A 130 7.29 -22.24 -20.00
C GLU A 130 6.72 -21.03 -19.25
N ALA A 131 6.16 -20.06 -19.98
CA ALA A 131 5.50 -18.87 -19.47
C ALA A 131 4.23 -19.24 -18.69
N ASP A 132 3.47 -20.22 -19.14
CA ASP A 132 2.29 -20.71 -18.40
C ASP A 132 2.70 -21.31 -17.05
N LYS A 133 3.81 -22.07 -17.01
CA LYS A 133 4.38 -22.57 -15.74
C LYS A 133 4.87 -21.45 -14.84
N LEU A 134 5.50 -20.42 -15.40
CA LEU A 134 5.95 -19.24 -14.65
C LEU A 134 4.77 -18.44 -14.10
N LYS A 135 3.68 -18.31 -14.87
CA LYS A 135 2.43 -17.70 -14.43
C LYS A 135 1.82 -18.47 -13.27
N GLU A 136 1.72 -19.80 -13.35
CA GLU A 136 1.22 -20.63 -12.25
C GLU A 136 2.09 -20.52 -11.00
N PHE A 137 3.41 -20.50 -11.17
CA PHE A 137 4.37 -20.30 -10.09
C PHE A 137 4.16 -18.95 -9.39
N LEU A 138 4.08 -17.86 -10.16
CA LEU A 138 3.84 -16.51 -9.63
C LEU A 138 2.45 -16.38 -8.99
N ALA A 139 1.42 -17.03 -9.54
CA ALA A 139 0.08 -17.01 -8.98
C ALA A 139 -0.02 -17.72 -7.62
N LYS A 140 0.85 -18.71 -7.36
CA LYS A 140 0.90 -19.46 -6.10
C LYS A 140 1.92 -18.90 -5.11
N ASP A 141 3.20 -18.94 -5.48
CA ASP A 141 4.31 -18.57 -4.60
C ASP A 141 4.58 -17.06 -4.67
N GLY A 142 4.59 -16.49 -5.88
CA GLY A 142 4.77 -15.05 -6.06
C GLY A 142 3.71 -14.23 -5.34
N LYS A 143 2.45 -14.67 -5.36
CA LYS A 143 1.33 -14.07 -4.62
C LYS A 143 1.61 -13.96 -3.13
N LYS A 144 2.21 -14.98 -2.51
CA LYS A 144 2.57 -14.95 -1.07
C LYS A 144 3.64 -13.90 -0.81
N VAL A 145 4.71 -13.92 -1.60
CA VAL A 145 5.85 -12.99 -1.44
C VAL A 145 5.41 -11.54 -1.66
N ILE A 146 4.58 -11.28 -2.67
CA ILE A 146 4.04 -9.93 -2.94
C ILE A 146 3.20 -9.47 -1.75
N ARG A 147 2.27 -10.30 -1.25
CA ARG A 147 1.44 -9.97 -0.09
C ARG A 147 2.27 -9.69 1.17
N GLU A 148 3.39 -10.38 1.38
CA GLU A 148 4.31 -10.07 2.48
C GLU A 148 4.93 -8.68 2.34
N GLN A 149 5.32 -8.26 1.14
CA GLN A 149 5.82 -6.89 0.93
C GLN A 149 4.73 -5.85 1.15
N LEU A 150 3.51 -6.10 0.65
CA LEU A 150 2.37 -5.22 0.91
C LEU A 150 2.05 -5.12 2.40
N LYS A 151 2.19 -6.22 3.16
CA LYS A 151 2.04 -6.20 4.62
C LYS A 151 3.08 -5.28 5.29
N LYS A 152 4.34 -5.28 4.82
CA LYS A 152 5.36 -4.37 5.34
C LYS A 152 5.01 -2.91 5.06
N TYR A 153 4.44 -2.61 3.89
CA TYR A 153 3.92 -1.28 3.60
C TYR A 153 2.83 -0.87 4.61
N ILE A 154 1.84 -1.74 4.85
CA ILE A 154 0.74 -1.45 5.80
C ILE A 154 1.26 -1.22 7.23
N VAL A 155 2.26 -2.00 7.66
CA VAL A 155 2.90 -1.80 8.98
C VAL A 155 3.62 -0.46 9.01
N ALA A 156 4.46 -0.16 8.02
CA ALA A 156 5.21 1.08 7.96
C ALA A 156 4.33 2.33 7.86
N LEU A 157 3.14 2.22 7.24
CA LEU A 157 2.18 3.32 7.18
C LEU A 157 1.62 3.67 8.57
N LYS A 158 1.56 2.69 9.48
CA LYS A 158 0.95 2.80 10.80
C LYS A 158 1.95 3.16 11.92
N GLU A 159 3.24 3.22 11.60
CA GLU A 159 4.34 3.62 12.50
C GLU A 159 4.61 5.13 12.42
#